data_AF-B7QB56-F1
#
_entry.id   AF-B7QB56-F1
#
_cell.length_a   1.000
_cell.length_b   1.000
_cell.length_c   1.000
_cell.angle_alpha   90.00
_cell.angle_beta   90.00
_cell.angle_gamma   90.00
#
_symmetry.space_group_name_H-M   'P 1'
#
loop_
_entity.id
_entity.type
_entity.pdbx_description
1 polymer ?
#
loop_
_entity_poly.entity_id
_entity_poly.type
_entity_poly.pdbx_seq_one_letter_code
_entity_poly.pdbx_strand_id
1 'polypeptide(L)'
;MVYCKLLSHYRTNPAESNRHVVRMLHRLSWDLKMSPLLYQASVFKSFQAILRDYRSLAATSISEDLRELARLATFVVRDFVETARDNKLAFVELLFWKNTKDAYEIKHGYGSSAKSAHSGKVTWTEEQEYELKALYDRYKDEVTPGKNCRPFLSK
;
A
#
# COMPACT_ATOMS: atom_id res chain seq x y z
N MET A 1 -8.08 2.18 -7.56
CA MET A 1 -8.62 1.16 -6.62
C MET A 1 -10.10 0.92 -6.89
N VAL A 2 -10.47 -0.30 -7.25
CA VAL A 2 -11.86 -0.70 -7.53
C VAL A 2 -12.73 -0.67 -6.25
N TYR A 3 -12.18 -1.13 -5.12
CA TYR A 3 -12.92 -1.16 -3.84
C TYR A 3 -13.32 0.23 -3.33
N CYS A 4 -12.49 1.26 -3.51
CA CYS A 4 -12.83 2.65 -3.15
C CYS A 4 -14.00 3.19 -3.99
N LYS A 5 -14.10 2.78 -5.26
CA LYS A 5 -15.24 3.15 -6.12
C LYS A 5 -16.51 2.43 -5.66
N LEU A 6 -16.40 1.17 -5.27
CA LEU A 6 -17.52 0.41 -4.71
C LEU A 6 -18.00 1.02 -3.38
N LEU A 7 -17.08 1.45 -2.52
CA LEU A 7 -17.36 2.17 -1.28
C LEU A 7 -18.20 3.43 -1.51
N SER A 8 -17.94 4.19 -2.58
CA SER A 8 -18.72 5.40 -2.90
C SER A 8 -20.20 5.14 -3.21
N HIS A 9 -20.57 3.89 -3.50
CA HIS A 9 -21.94 3.45 -3.78
C HIS A 9 -22.52 2.57 -2.65
N TYR A 10 -22.00 2.67 -1.42
CA TYR A 10 -22.40 1.79 -0.31
C TYR A 10 -23.92 1.75 -0.04
N ARG A 11 -24.66 2.81 -0.38
CA ARG A 11 -26.12 2.89 -0.20
C ARG A 11 -26.91 1.99 -1.17
N THR A 12 -26.41 1.78 -2.38
CA THR A 12 -27.09 0.99 -3.42
C THR A 12 -26.55 -0.44 -3.49
N ASN A 13 -25.39 -0.69 -2.89
CA ASN A 13 -24.77 -1.99 -2.90
C ASN A 13 -25.52 -2.98 -1.99
N PRO A 14 -25.53 -4.28 -2.33
CA PRO A 14 -26.02 -5.29 -1.43
C PRO A 14 -25.14 -5.40 -0.18
N ALA A 15 -25.75 -5.78 0.96
CA ALA A 15 -25.11 -5.92 2.27
C ALA A 15 -23.79 -6.72 2.20
N GLU A 16 -23.83 -7.89 1.56
CA GLU A 16 -22.64 -8.73 1.38
C GLU A 16 -21.49 -8.00 0.68
N SER A 17 -21.76 -7.21 -0.37
CA SER A 17 -20.70 -6.49 -1.07
C SER A 17 -20.04 -5.44 -0.17
N ASN A 18 -20.83 -4.72 0.63
CA ASN A 18 -20.30 -3.74 1.58
C ASN A 18 -19.42 -4.42 2.64
N ARG A 19 -19.84 -5.57 3.16
CA ARG A 19 -19.06 -6.37 4.10
C ARG A 19 -17.72 -6.84 3.51
N HIS A 20 -17.69 -7.26 2.25
CA HIS A 20 -16.43 -7.60 1.57
C HIS A 20 -15.53 -6.39 1.37
N VAL A 21 -16.09 -5.23 1.00
CA VAL A 21 -15.34 -3.97 0.89
C VAL A 21 -14.71 -3.58 2.22
N VAL A 22 -15.49 -3.61 3.31
CA VAL A 22 -14.99 -3.33 4.67
C VAL A 22 -13.82 -4.23 4.99
N ARG A 23 -13.96 -5.55 4.80
CA ARG A 23 -12.88 -6.51 5.08
C ARG A 23 -11.64 -6.22 4.27
N MET A 24 -11.77 -5.98 2.97
CA MET A 24 -10.61 -5.71 2.11
C MET A 24 -9.89 -4.41 2.51
N LEU A 25 -10.63 -3.35 2.80
CA LEU A 25 -10.06 -2.08 3.23
C LEU A 25 -9.47 -2.16 4.64
N HIS A 26 -10.11 -2.90 5.54
CA HIS A 26 -9.59 -3.17 6.88
C HIS A 26 -8.27 -3.96 6.83
N ARG A 27 -8.19 -5.03 6.02
CA ARG A 27 -6.95 -5.78 5.81
C ARG A 27 -5.84 -4.90 5.25
N LEU A 28 -6.18 -3.99 4.32
CA LEU A 28 -5.22 -3.04 3.76
C LEU A 28 -4.64 -2.09 4.81
N SER A 29 -5.49 -1.51 5.67
CA SER A 29 -5.05 -0.56 6.68
C SER A 29 -4.41 -1.24 7.89
N TRP A 30 -4.98 -2.33 8.36
CA TRP A 30 -4.59 -2.98 9.62
C TRP A 30 -3.53 -4.06 9.42
N ASP A 31 -3.73 -5.01 8.51
CA ASP A 31 -2.82 -6.15 8.35
C ASP A 31 -1.58 -5.75 7.56
N LEU A 32 -1.79 -5.08 6.42
CA LEU A 32 -0.71 -4.63 5.55
C LEU A 32 -0.05 -3.35 6.05
N LYS A 33 -0.64 -2.68 7.05
CA LYS A 33 -0.15 -1.39 7.60
C LYS A 33 -0.04 -0.29 6.53
N MET A 34 -0.77 -0.42 5.43
CA MET A 34 -0.78 0.49 4.27
C MET A 34 -1.98 1.45 4.29
N SER A 35 -2.37 1.93 5.48
CA SER A 35 -3.37 2.98 5.62
C SER A 35 -3.16 4.20 4.71
N PRO A 36 -1.91 4.62 4.38
CA PRO A 36 -1.70 5.76 3.51
C PRO A 36 -2.25 5.63 2.09
N LEU A 37 -2.51 4.39 1.61
CA LEU A 37 -3.20 4.16 0.34
C LEU A 37 -4.68 4.57 0.37
N LEU A 38 -5.26 4.71 1.57
CA LEU A 38 -6.63 5.17 1.78
C LEU A 38 -6.72 6.69 2.02
N TYR A 39 -5.58 7.38 2.11
CA TYR A 39 -5.51 8.83 2.31
C TYR A 39 -5.79 9.55 1.00
N GLN A 40 -7.01 9.43 0.52
CA GLN A 40 -7.45 10.05 -0.73
C GLN A 40 -8.71 10.86 -0.48
N ALA A 41 -8.78 12.07 -1.05
CA ALA A 41 -9.91 12.98 -0.86
C ALA A 41 -11.26 12.35 -1.24
N SER A 42 -11.30 11.57 -2.33
CA SER A 42 -12.50 10.86 -2.79
C SER A 42 -13.01 9.80 -1.81
N VAL A 43 -12.07 9.09 -1.16
CA VAL A 43 -12.36 8.09 -0.13
C VAL A 43 -12.87 8.80 1.12
N PHE A 44 -12.24 9.90 1.53
CA PHE A 44 -12.67 10.69 2.68
C PHE A 44 -14.05 11.31 2.49
N LYS A 45 -14.39 11.76 1.28
CA LYS A 45 -15.77 12.18 0.95
C LYS A 45 -16.77 11.04 1.16
N SER A 46 -16.40 9.81 0.80
CA SER A 46 -17.24 8.63 1.02
C SER A 46 -17.36 8.30 2.50
N PHE A 47 -16.26 8.35 3.27
CA PHE A 47 -16.27 8.20 4.72
C PHE A 47 -17.12 9.25 5.42
N GLN A 48 -17.06 10.50 4.98
CA GLN A 48 -17.89 11.57 5.53
C GLN A 48 -19.39 11.30 5.30
N ALA A 49 -19.77 10.78 4.13
CA ALA A 49 -21.15 10.37 3.85
C ALA A 49 -21.59 9.22 4.78
N ILE A 50 -20.75 8.19 4.92
CA ILE A 50 -20.99 7.04 5.81
C ILE A 50 -21.19 7.49 7.26
N LEU A 51 -20.31 8.36 7.77
CA LEU A 51 -20.37 8.85 9.15
C LEU A 51 -21.59 9.74 9.41
N ARG A 52 -22.02 10.53 8.41
CA ARG A 52 -23.25 11.32 8.47
C ARG A 52 -24.47 10.42 8.56
N ASP A 53 -24.55 9.41 7.70
CA ASP A 53 -25.65 8.45 7.69
C ASP A 53 -25.70 7.70 9.03
N TYR A 54 -24.55 7.19 9.49
CA TYR A 54 -24.43 6.50 10.78
C TYR A 54 -24.91 7.35 11.96
N ARG A 55 -24.61 8.66 11.97
CA ARG A 55 -25.08 9.59 13.02
C ARG A 55 -26.56 9.93 12.90
N SER A 56 -27.09 9.96 11.68
CA SER A 56 -28.50 10.34 11.42
C SER A 56 -29.50 9.23 11.73
N LEU A 57 -29.08 7.97 11.67
CA LEU A 57 -29.94 6.83 12.00
C LEU A 57 -30.03 6.62 13.52
N ALA A 58 -31.23 6.31 13.99
CA ALA A 58 -31.44 5.88 15.37
C ALA A 58 -30.72 4.54 15.62
N ALA A 59 -30.12 4.36 16.79
CA ALA A 59 -29.27 3.20 17.13
C ALA A 59 -29.93 1.84 16.87
N THR A 60 -31.26 1.75 16.96
CA THR A 60 -32.06 0.54 16.73
C THR A 60 -32.18 0.14 15.25
N SER A 61 -31.93 1.07 14.32
CA SER A 61 -32.14 0.89 12.87
C SER A 61 -30.83 0.74 12.07
N ILE A 62 -29.69 0.77 12.76
CA ILE A 62 -28.38 0.76 12.10
C ILE A 62 -28.06 -0.68 11.67
N SER A 63 -27.81 -0.86 10.37
CA SER A 63 -27.30 -2.12 9.85
C SER A 63 -25.87 -2.38 10.35
N GLU A 64 -25.56 -3.66 10.57
CA GLU A 64 -24.25 -4.07 11.06
C GLU A 64 -23.12 -3.60 10.13
N ASP A 65 -23.31 -3.73 8.81
CA ASP A 65 -22.31 -3.33 7.82
C ASP A 65 -22.01 -1.82 7.86
N LEU A 66 -23.03 -0.99 8.09
CA LEU A 66 -22.85 0.47 8.20
C LEU A 66 -22.06 0.83 9.45
N ARG A 67 -22.26 0.10 10.54
CA ARG A 67 -21.49 0.25 11.78
C ARG A 67 -20.03 -0.11 11.58
N GLU A 68 -19.73 -1.20 10.87
CA GLU A 68 -18.36 -1.58 10.54
C GLU A 68 -17.68 -0.56 9.60
N LEU A 69 -18.42 -0.08 8.59
CA LEU A 69 -17.96 1.00 7.70
C LEU A 69 -17.62 2.27 8.47
N ALA A 70 -18.48 2.69 9.40
CA ALA A 70 -18.26 3.87 10.23
C ALA A 70 -17.03 3.71 11.15
N ARG A 71 -16.82 2.51 11.70
CA ARG A 71 -15.62 2.19 12.50
C ARG A 71 -14.35 2.29 11.67
N LEU A 72 -14.33 1.67 10.48
CA LEU A 72 -13.20 1.74 9.55
C LEU A 72 -12.91 3.20 9.15
N ALA A 73 -13.94 3.96 8.77
CA ALA A 73 -13.81 5.37 8.42
C ALA A 73 -13.17 6.18 9.55
N THR A 74 -13.64 5.98 10.79
CA THR A 74 -13.10 6.67 11.97
C THR A 74 -11.64 6.30 12.21
N PHE A 75 -11.30 5.01 12.08
CA PHE A 75 -9.93 4.52 12.24
C PHE A 75 -8.98 5.17 11.23
N VAL A 76 -9.33 5.15 9.94
CA VAL A 76 -8.47 5.70 8.87
C VAL A 76 -8.32 7.21 8.98
N VAL A 77 -9.40 7.94 9.31
CA VAL A 77 -9.34 9.39 9.50
C VAL A 77 -8.45 9.75 10.69
N ARG A 78 -8.53 9.01 11.80
CA ARG A 78 -7.65 9.23 12.96
C ARG A 78 -6.18 8.98 12.60
N ASP A 79 -5.90 7.86 11.95
CA ASP A 79 -4.55 7.49 11.49
C ASP A 79 -3.97 8.54 10.53
N PHE A 80 -4.80 9.09 9.64
CA PHE A 80 -4.42 10.21 8.78
C PHE A 80 -4.07 11.47 9.56
N VAL A 81 -4.91 11.86 10.54
CA VAL A 81 -4.65 13.07 11.34
C VAL A 81 -3.36 12.92 12.15
N GLU A 82 -3.12 11.74 12.74
CA GLU A 82 -1.86 11.43 13.42
C GLU A 82 -0.67 11.53 12.45
N THR A 83 -0.77 10.90 11.28
CA THR A 83 0.28 10.97 10.24
C THR A 83 0.53 12.42 9.78
N ALA A 84 -0.52 13.22 9.64
CA ALA A 84 -0.44 14.60 9.18
C ALA A 84 0.18 15.55 10.21
N ARG A 85 0.15 15.20 11.51
CA ARG A 85 0.85 15.98 12.56
C ARG A 85 2.36 15.87 12.41
N ASP A 86 2.85 14.67 12.11
CA ASP A 86 4.27 14.40 11.94
C ASP A 86 4.77 14.78 10.54
N ASN A 87 3.90 14.62 9.53
CA ASN A 87 4.22 14.83 8.12
C ASN A 87 3.23 15.80 7.46
N LYS A 88 3.59 17.09 7.40
CA LYS A 88 2.74 18.13 6.79
C LYS A 88 2.47 17.93 5.30
N LEU A 89 3.30 17.16 4.58
CA LEU A 89 3.08 16.84 3.17
C LEU A 89 1.92 15.84 2.98
N ALA A 90 1.46 15.17 4.04
CA ALA A 90 0.34 14.24 3.98
C ALA A 90 -0.95 14.87 3.39
N PHE A 91 -1.14 16.19 3.54
CA PHE A 91 -2.27 16.91 2.95
C PHE A 91 -2.15 17.07 1.43
N VAL A 92 -0.94 17.30 0.91
CA VAL A 92 -0.69 17.40 -0.54
C VAL A 92 -0.83 16.02 -1.19
N GLU A 93 -0.30 15.02 -0.51
CA GLU A 93 -0.40 13.61 -0.86
C GLU A 93 -1.84 13.08 -0.90
N LEU A 94 -2.82 13.80 -0.34
CA LEU A 94 -4.23 13.46 -0.43
C LEU A 94 -4.81 13.61 -1.85
N LEU A 95 -4.15 14.44 -2.67
CA LEU A 95 -4.57 14.79 -4.03
C LEU A 95 -4.12 13.76 -5.07
N PHE A 96 -3.10 12.96 -4.76
CA PHE A 96 -2.46 12.05 -5.72
C PHE A 96 -2.64 10.58 -5.33
N TRP A 97 -2.64 9.71 -6.34
CA TRP A 97 -2.63 8.27 -6.11
C TRP A 97 -1.22 7.84 -5.75
N LYS A 98 -1.08 7.25 -4.57
CA LYS A 98 0.22 6.82 -4.05
C LYS A 98 0.61 5.46 -4.59
N ASN A 99 1.89 5.30 -4.93
CA ASN A 99 2.44 3.97 -5.10
C ASN A 99 2.68 3.29 -3.74
N THR A 100 2.83 1.96 -3.74
CA THR A 100 3.12 1.21 -2.51
C THR A 100 4.38 1.69 -1.82
N LYS A 101 5.39 2.13 -2.60
CA LYS A 101 6.62 2.74 -2.09
C LYS A 101 6.34 4.05 -1.34
N ASP A 102 5.57 4.95 -1.93
CA ASP A 102 5.23 6.25 -1.33
C ASP A 102 4.38 6.07 -0.07
N ALA A 103 3.46 5.10 -0.07
CA ALA A 103 2.66 4.77 1.10
C ALA A 103 3.53 4.33 2.30
N TYR A 104 4.60 3.57 2.05
CA TYR A 104 5.56 3.21 3.09
C TYR A 104 6.33 4.42 3.61
N GLU A 105 6.79 5.28 2.72
CA GLU A 105 7.54 6.51 3.06
C GLU A 105 6.70 7.49 3.87
N ILE A 106 5.42 7.64 3.56
CA ILE A 106 4.53 8.54 4.30
C ILE A 106 4.34 8.09 5.74
N LYS A 107 4.41 6.78 6.01
CA LYS A 107 4.26 6.24 7.36
C LYS A 107 5.58 6.19 8.14
N HIS A 108 6.70 5.93 7.48
CA HIS A 108 8.00 5.72 8.13
C HIS A 108 8.98 6.89 7.93
N GLY A 109 8.54 7.97 7.29
CA GLY A 109 9.36 9.13 6.95
C GLY A 109 9.91 9.08 5.53
N TYR A 110 9.87 10.24 4.85
CA TYR A 110 10.44 10.43 3.52
C TYR A 110 11.95 10.17 3.55
N GLY A 111 12.46 9.41 2.57
CA GLY A 111 13.88 9.02 2.47
C GLY A 111 14.24 7.69 3.14
N SER A 112 13.30 6.99 3.78
CA SER A 112 13.50 5.61 4.27
C SER A 112 13.81 4.63 3.13
N SER A 113 13.18 4.82 1.97
CA SER A 113 13.45 4.05 0.75
C SER A 113 14.71 4.49 0.00
N ALA A 114 15.24 5.70 0.25
CA ALA A 114 16.53 6.14 -0.29
C ALA A 114 17.69 5.48 0.47
N LYS A 115 17.49 5.18 1.76
CA LYS A 115 18.40 4.34 2.55
C LYS A 115 18.39 2.88 2.07
N SER A 116 17.26 2.37 1.59
CA SER A 116 17.21 1.04 0.93
C SER A 116 17.59 1.07 -0.55
N ALA A 117 17.54 2.21 -1.23
CA ALA A 117 18.11 2.37 -2.58
C ALA A 117 19.64 2.34 -2.57
N HIS A 118 20.29 2.66 -1.44
CA HIS A 118 21.71 2.35 -1.21
C HIS A 118 21.98 0.87 -0.94
N SER A 119 20.95 0.04 -0.72
CA SER A 119 21.10 -1.43 -0.70
C SER A 119 21.19 -2.04 -2.11
N GLY A 120 20.95 -1.25 -3.16
CA GLY A 120 21.00 -1.70 -4.56
C GLY A 120 22.35 -1.50 -5.26
N LYS A 121 23.30 -0.76 -4.66
CA LYS A 121 24.70 -0.79 -5.10
C LYS A 121 25.44 -1.80 -4.24
N VAL A 122 25.38 -3.08 -4.64
CA VAL A 122 26.43 -4.03 -4.22
C VAL A 122 27.74 -3.40 -4.69
N THR A 123 28.49 -2.85 -3.76
CA THR A 123 29.84 -2.34 -4.03
C THR A 123 30.72 -3.56 -3.91
N TRP A 124 30.97 -4.22 -5.04
CA TRP A 124 31.84 -5.38 -5.09
C TRP A 124 33.21 -5.00 -4.54
N THR A 125 33.72 -5.76 -3.58
CA THR A 125 35.13 -5.60 -3.18
C THR A 125 36.01 -6.21 -4.27
N GLU A 126 37.25 -5.72 -4.38
CA GLU A 126 38.23 -6.23 -5.35
C GLU A 126 38.44 -7.76 -5.23
N GLU A 127 38.38 -8.26 -4.00
CA GLU A 127 38.44 -9.69 -3.68
C GLU A 127 37.24 -10.47 -4.24
N GLN A 128 36.03 -9.92 -4.12
CA GLN A 128 34.81 -10.53 -4.65
C GLN A 128 34.77 -10.49 -6.18
N GLU A 129 35.29 -9.43 -6.80
CA GLU A 129 35.45 -9.36 -8.26
C GLU A 129 36.46 -10.41 -8.76
N TYR A 130 37.56 -10.60 -8.04
CA TYR A 130 38.56 -11.61 -8.36
C TYR A 130 38.00 -13.03 -8.21
N GLU A 131 37.28 -13.30 -7.11
CA GLU A 131 36.64 -14.59 -6.88
C GLU A 131 35.59 -14.91 -7.95
N LEU A 132 34.76 -13.92 -8.33
CA LEU A 132 33.79 -14.06 -9.41
C LEU A 132 34.47 -14.38 -10.75
N LYS A 133 35.58 -13.70 -11.05
CA LYS A 133 36.35 -13.92 -12.28
C LYS A 133 37.02 -15.30 -12.30
N ALA A 134 37.60 -15.72 -11.18
CA ALA A 134 38.20 -17.04 -11.02
C ALA A 134 37.16 -18.17 -11.15
N LEU A 135 35.97 -17.99 -10.57
CA LEU A 135 34.86 -18.94 -10.73
C LEU A 135 34.38 -18.99 -12.19
N TYR A 136 34.21 -17.85 -12.86
CA TYR A 136 33.82 -17.83 -14.26
C TYR A 136 34.83 -18.57 -15.15
N ASP A 137 36.12 -18.25 -15.02
CA ASP A 137 37.16 -18.91 -15.83
C ASP A 137 37.26 -20.41 -15.56
N ARG A 138 36.94 -20.85 -14.33
CA ARG A 138 36.94 -22.27 -13.96
C ARG A 138 35.75 -23.05 -14.54
N TYR A 139 34.59 -22.43 -14.66
CA TYR A 139 33.33 -23.10 -15.02
C TYR A 139 32.80 -22.74 -16.41
N LYS A 140 33.41 -21.81 -17.15
CA LYS A 140 32.94 -21.37 -18.49
C LYS A 140 32.91 -22.48 -19.54
N ASP A 141 33.77 -23.48 -19.41
CA ASP A 141 33.89 -24.60 -20.33
C ASP A 141 33.12 -25.84 -19.85
N GLU A 142 32.53 -25.78 -18.65
CA GLU A 142 31.65 -26.83 -18.14
C GLU A 142 30.28 -26.75 -18.81
N VAL A 143 30.11 -27.49 -19.90
CA VAL A 143 28.79 -27.74 -20.51
C VAL A 143 27.97 -28.60 -19.56
N THR A 144 27.23 -27.95 -18.67
CA THR A 144 26.18 -28.63 -17.90
C THR A 144 24.99 -28.91 -18.83
N PRO A 145 24.61 -30.19 -19.05
CA PRO A 145 23.46 -30.50 -19.87
C PRO A 145 22.19 -30.11 -19.08
N GLY A 146 21.61 -28.94 -19.38
CA GLY A 146 20.25 -28.63 -18.93
C GLY A 146 19.93 -27.20 -18.51
N LYS A 147 20.86 -26.22 -18.56
CA LYS A 147 20.51 -24.81 -18.28
C LYS A 147 20.82 -23.92 -19.47
N ASN A 148 19.82 -23.76 -20.33
CA ASN A 148 19.76 -22.67 -21.31
C ASN A 148 19.67 -21.33 -20.56
N CYS A 149 20.80 -20.76 -20.17
CA CYS A 149 20.89 -19.34 -19.86
C CYS A 149 20.75 -18.58 -21.19
N ARG A 150 19.57 -17.99 -21.44
CA ARG A 150 19.42 -17.02 -22.53
C ARG A 150 20.36 -15.84 -22.23
N PRO A 151 21.20 -15.40 -23.17
CA PRO A 151 21.99 -14.20 -22.98
C PRO A 151 21.04 -13.00 -23.05
N PHE A 152 20.69 -12.44 -21.89
CA PHE A 152 20.09 -11.10 -21.83
C PHE A 152 21.18 -10.05 -21.97
N LEU A 153 21.77 -9.98 -23.16
CA LEU A 153 22.49 -8.79 -23.63
C LEU A 153 22.32 -8.69 -25.15
N SER A 154 21.27 -7.99 -25.58
CA SER A 154 21.31 -7.29 -26.86
C SER A 154 20.44 -6.03 -26.82
N LYS A 155 21.16 -4.90 -26.82
CA LYS A 155 20.79 -3.54 -27.24
C LYS A 155 19.79 -2.76 -26.39
#